data_AF-A0A6L5EBI4-F1
#
_entry.id   AF-A0A6L5EBI4-F1
#
_cell.length_a   1.000
_cell.length_b   1.000
_cell.length_c   1.000
_cell.angle_alpha   90.00
_cell.angle_beta   90.00
_cell.angle_gamma   90.00
#
_symmetry.space_group_name_H-M   'P 1'
#
loop_
_entity.id
_entity.type
_entity.pdbx_description
1 polymer ?
#
loop_
_entity_poly.entity_id
_entity_poly.type
_entity_poly.pdbx_seq_one_letter_code
_entity_poly.pdbx_strand_id
1 'polypeptide(L)'
;MVDFDSESFHTLLKLTQSQPWLNNKTEELHSLLSEECDSGEKRALIIELLNRFNYLNSSEFLSMLESLAESIITTPNIDDGDTQIVAMAMDGSADSSQYILYGLKPILQKYNWTKYSHVNVCGKAFSNYRNNINLKNIILVDEFVGSGDTVINRVRFINSQFSSAGITDYNIFVKVLVSTNEGFKRIKETGIDFESLIRIKKGITDFYEDEILIQNKKNTMLELESILSTSFNNRSLPSMGYGEAESLYAREGGNTPNNVFPIFWWPQLNNENGRKVLLIRAMGDA
;
A
#
# COMPACT_ATOMS: atom_id res chain seq x y z
N MET A 1 -38.73 3.05 3.24
CA MET A 1 -38.41 3.45 4.62
C MET A 1 -37.62 2.28 5.17
N VAL A 2 -36.29 2.41 5.24
CA VAL A 2 -35.45 1.33 5.76
C VAL A 2 -35.65 1.35 7.27
N ASP A 3 -36.19 0.27 7.82
CA ASP A 3 -36.29 0.06 9.25
C ASP A 3 -34.88 -0.25 9.75
N PHE A 4 -34.09 0.81 9.97
CA PHE A 4 -32.76 0.68 10.56
C PHE A 4 -32.98 0.34 12.03
N ASP A 5 -32.86 -0.94 12.37
CA ASP A 5 -32.96 -1.37 13.77
C ASP A 5 -31.91 -0.63 14.63
N SER A 6 -32.24 -0.44 15.91
CA SER A 6 -31.40 0.30 16.87
C SER A 6 -29.97 -0.25 16.93
N GLU A 7 -29.81 -1.56 16.76
CA GLU A 7 -28.54 -2.26 16.78
C GLU A 7 -27.64 -1.89 15.58
N SER A 8 -28.23 -1.78 14.39
CA SER A 8 -27.57 -1.34 13.16
C SER A 8 -27.12 0.12 13.26
N PHE A 9 -27.94 0.99 13.83
CA PHE A 9 -27.56 2.38 14.10
C PHE A 9 -26.38 2.47 15.08
N HIS A 10 -26.44 1.73 16.19
CA HIS A 10 -25.35 1.68 17.16
C HIS A 10 -24.05 1.14 16.56
N THR A 11 -24.14 0.14 15.68
CA THR A 11 -22.98 -0.46 15.01
C THR A 11 -22.34 0.52 14.05
N LEU A 12 -23.13 1.21 13.22
CA LEU A 12 -22.63 2.25 12.31
C LEU A 12 -21.99 3.41 13.07
N LEU A 13 -22.62 3.87 14.16
CA LEU A 13 -22.08 4.94 14.99
C LEU A 13 -20.74 4.56 15.60
N LYS A 14 -20.59 3.32 16.09
CA LYS A 14 -19.30 2.82 16.59
C LYS A 14 -18.26 2.75 15.48
N LEU A 15 -18.65 2.30 14.29
CA LEU A 15 -17.76 2.20 13.13
C LEU A 15 -17.24 3.58 12.70
N THR A 16 -18.10 4.60 12.61
CA THR A 16 -17.65 5.94 12.22
C THR A 16 -16.84 6.65 13.31
N GLN A 17 -17.02 6.27 14.58
CA GLN A 17 -16.15 6.71 15.68
C GLN A 17 -14.77 6.07 15.62
N SER A 18 -14.67 4.78 15.31
CA SER A 18 -13.38 4.08 15.19
C SER A 18 -12.67 4.38 13.86
N GLN A 19 -13.43 4.74 12.83
CA GLN A 19 -12.93 5.04 11.48
C GLN A 19 -13.48 6.38 10.99
N PRO A 20 -12.98 7.53 11.51
CA PRO A 20 -13.55 8.85 11.21
C PRO A 20 -13.56 9.25 9.73
N TRP A 21 -12.69 8.65 8.91
CA TRP A 21 -12.64 8.88 7.46
C TRP A 21 -13.92 8.44 6.74
N LEU A 22 -14.71 7.55 7.33
CA LEU A 22 -16.01 7.13 6.79
C LEU A 22 -17.08 8.23 6.90
N ASN A 23 -16.91 9.24 7.77
CA ASN A 23 -17.86 10.34 7.91
C ASN A 23 -18.04 11.15 6.61
N ASN A 24 -17.02 11.17 5.77
CA ASN A 24 -17.07 11.85 4.47
C ASN A 24 -17.51 10.92 3.33
N LYS A 25 -17.96 9.70 3.65
CA LYS A 25 -18.29 8.61 2.72
C LYS A 25 -19.60 7.91 3.07
N THR A 26 -20.54 8.64 3.67
CA THR A 26 -21.78 8.07 4.20
C THR A 26 -22.66 7.47 3.10
N GLU A 27 -22.69 8.09 1.92
CA GLU A 27 -23.47 7.59 0.77
C GLU A 27 -22.89 6.31 0.18
N GLU A 28 -21.56 6.25 0.06
CA GLU A 28 -20.80 5.09 -0.40
C GLU A 28 -20.92 3.95 0.61
N LEU A 29 -20.81 4.26 1.91
CA LEU A 29 -20.98 3.28 2.99
C LEU A 29 -22.40 2.72 3.02
N HIS A 30 -23.41 3.59 2.85
CA HIS A 30 -24.80 3.16 2.74
C HIS A 30 -25.01 2.24 1.53
N SER A 31 -24.50 2.61 0.36
CA SER A 31 -24.62 1.79 -0.85
C SER A 31 -23.99 0.40 -0.64
N LEU A 32 -22.76 0.33 -0.11
CA LEU A 32 -22.11 -0.94 0.20
C LEU A 32 -22.90 -1.78 1.21
N LEU A 33 -23.32 -1.20 2.34
CA LEU A 33 -23.93 -1.97 3.42
C LEU A 33 -25.40 -2.31 3.20
N SER A 34 -26.17 -1.46 2.52
CA SER A 34 -27.63 -1.62 2.37
C SER A 34 -28.04 -2.13 0.99
N GLU A 35 -27.25 -1.86 -0.06
CA GLU A 35 -27.61 -2.23 -1.44
C GLU A 35 -26.80 -3.43 -1.93
N GLU A 36 -25.51 -3.51 -1.58
CA GLU A 36 -24.60 -4.55 -2.08
C GLU A 36 -24.46 -5.76 -1.14
N CYS A 37 -24.71 -5.58 0.16
CA CYS A 37 -24.75 -6.68 1.12
C CYS A 37 -26.18 -7.23 1.28
N ASP A 38 -26.50 -8.33 0.61
CA ASP A 38 -27.83 -8.97 0.64
C ASP A 38 -28.12 -9.80 1.92
N SER A 39 -27.14 -9.97 2.81
CA SER A 39 -27.26 -10.79 4.01
C SER A 39 -26.64 -10.12 5.24
N GLY A 40 -27.07 -10.54 6.43
CA GLY A 40 -26.48 -10.09 7.70
C GLY A 40 -25.01 -10.49 7.85
N GLU A 41 -24.63 -11.66 7.33
CA GLU A 41 -23.26 -12.17 7.39
C GLU A 41 -22.30 -11.34 6.53
N LYS A 42 -22.73 -10.97 5.32
CA LYS A 42 -21.97 -10.08 4.42
C LYS A 42 -21.77 -8.70 5.05
N ARG A 43 -22.84 -8.11 5.60
CA ARG A 43 -22.78 -6.84 6.34
C ARG A 43 -21.81 -6.92 7.52
N ALA A 44 -21.92 -7.97 8.33
CA ALA A 44 -21.06 -8.17 9.49
C ALA A 44 -19.58 -8.29 9.09
N LEU A 45 -19.26 -9.01 8.00
CA LEU A 45 -17.89 -9.12 7.49
C LEU A 45 -17.34 -7.75 7.05
N ILE A 46 -18.11 -6.97 6.27
CA ILE A 46 -17.68 -5.63 5.83
C ILE A 46 -17.42 -4.71 7.03
N ILE A 47 -18.34 -4.67 7.99
CA ILE A 47 -18.19 -3.85 9.20
C ILE A 47 -16.95 -4.26 9.99
N GLU A 48 -16.72 -5.57 10.14
CA GLU A 48 -15.55 -6.08 10.84
C GLU A 48 -14.25 -5.67 10.15
N LEU A 49 -14.16 -5.81 8.82
CA LEU A 49 -12.98 -5.41 8.04
C LEU A 49 -12.74 -3.90 8.12
N LEU A 50 -13.80 -3.09 7.97
CA LEU A 50 -13.69 -1.63 8.05
C LEU A 50 -13.24 -1.17 9.44
N ASN A 51 -13.74 -1.78 10.52
CA ASN A 51 -13.42 -1.37 11.89
C ASN A 51 -11.92 -1.43 12.22
N ARG A 52 -11.15 -2.26 11.52
CA ARG A 52 -9.69 -2.44 11.67
C ARG A 52 -8.93 -2.08 10.40
N PHE A 53 -9.53 -1.25 9.56
CA PHE A 53 -8.89 -0.72 8.36
C PHE A 53 -7.78 0.27 8.75
N ASN A 54 -6.62 0.16 8.10
CA ASN A 54 -5.51 1.10 8.30
C ASN A 54 -5.67 2.23 7.28
N TYR A 55 -6.39 3.27 7.66
CA TYR A 55 -6.56 4.46 6.83
C TYR A 55 -5.67 5.58 7.35
N LEU A 56 -4.64 5.98 6.59
CA LEU A 56 -3.79 7.11 6.96
C LEU A 56 -4.44 8.42 6.50
N ASN A 57 -4.84 9.27 7.45
CA ASN A 57 -5.21 10.64 7.14
C ASN A 57 -3.98 11.49 6.79
N SER A 58 -4.19 12.72 6.31
CA SER A 58 -3.11 13.61 5.89
C SER A 58 -2.05 13.88 6.98
N SER A 59 -2.46 14.01 8.25
CA SER A 59 -1.54 14.23 9.37
C SER A 59 -0.75 12.97 9.72
N GLU A 60 -1.40 11.80 9.72
CA GLU A 60 -0.74 10.52 9.95
C GLU A 60 0.26 10.22 8.83
N PHE A 61 -0.12 10.47 7.57
CA PHE A 61 0.77 10.30 6.44
C PHE A 61 2.00 11.22 6.53
N LEU A 62 1.84 12.48 6.96
CA LEU A 62 2.98 13.37 7.21
C LEU A 62 3.89 12.83 8.31
N SER A 63 3.32 12.37 9.43
CA SER A 63 4.08 11.75 10.52
C SER A 63 4.85 10.50 10.04
N MET A 64 4.25 9.70 9.15
CA MET A 64 4.91 8.55 8.53
C MET A 64 6.08 8.95 7.64
N LEU A 65 5.99 10.07 6.90
CA LEU A 65 7.13 10.61 6.16
C LEU A 65 8.25 11.10 7.09
N GLU A 66 7.89 11.68 8.25
CA GLU A 66 8.88 12.09 9.27
C GLU A 66 9.59 10.88 9.85
N SER A 67 8.88 9.81 10.21
CA SER A 67 9.46 8.56 10.67
C SER A 67 10.30 7.86 9.59
N LEU A 68 9.89 7.94 8.32
CA LEU A 68 10.69 7.39 7.21
C LEU A 68 12.00 8.17 7.05
N ALA A 69 11.95 9.50 7.13
CA ALA A 69 13.16 10.33 7.10
C ALA A 69 14.07 10.02 8.29
N GLU A 70 13.53 9.86 9.50
CA GLU A 70 14.30 9.48 10.69
C GLU A 70 14.97 8.10 10.50
N SER A 71 14.23 7.12 9.98
CA SER A 71 14.77 5.80 9.64
C SER A 71 15.89 5.87 8.59
N ILE A 72 15.79 6.79 7.63
CA ILE A 72 16.85 7.04 6.63
C ILE A 72 18.10 7.59 7.32
N ILE A 73 17.99 8.71 8.05
CA ILE A 73 19.16 9.42 8.62
C ILE A 73 19.85 8.62 9.74
N THR A 74 19.14 7.70 10.38
CA THR A 74 19.68 6.84 11.45
C THR A 74 20.20 5.50 10.93
N THR A 75 20.17 5.27 9.62
CA THR A 75 20.76 4.06 9.02
C THR A 75 22.25 4.01 9.34
N PRO A 76 22.76 2.90 9.87
CA PRO A 76 24.17 2.82 10.26
C PRO A 76 25.13 2.97 9.07
N ASN A 77 26.25 3.67 9.31
CA ASN A 77 27.38 3.77 8.37
C ASN A 77 27.08 4.47 7.03
N ILE A 78 26.10 5.37 7.00
CA ILE A 78 25.83 6.24 5.85
C ILE A 78 25.90 7.72 6.25
N ASP A 79 26.13 8.60 5.28
CA ASP A 79 26.08 10.05 5.42
C ASP A 79 25.29 10.67 4.26
N ASP A 80 24.83 11.91 4.39
CA ASP A 80 24.10 12.55 3.30
C ASP A 80 24.95 12.71 2.03
N GLY A 81 26.27 12.94 2.15
CA GLY A 81 27.17 13.15 1.02
C GLY A 81 27.48 11.89 0.19
N ASP A 82 27.23 10.70 0.74
CA ASP A 82 27.49 9.41 0.09
C ASP A 82 26.21 8.61 -0.23
N THR A 83 25.05 9.25 -0.03
CA THR A 83 23.73 8.62 -0.16
C THR A 83 22.92 9.17 -1.33
N GLN A 84 22.29 8.26 -2.06
CA GLN A 84 21.20 8.56 -2.99
C GLN A 84 19.90 7.94 -2.50
N ILE A 85 18.83 8.73 -2.48
CA ILE A 85 17.47 8.28 -2.18
C ILE A 85 16.73 8.15 -3.50
N VAL A 86 16.17 6.97 -3.73
CA VAL A 86 15.74 6.50 -5.04
C VAL A 86 14.30 5.99 -4.95
N ALA A 87 13.40 6.55 -5.76
CA ALA A 87 12.05 6.02 -5.89
C ALA A 87 12.06 4.64 -6.60
N MET A 88 11.20 3.72 -6.18
CA MET A 88 11.07 2.39 -6.79
C MET A 88 10.40 2.39 -8.18
N ALA A 89 9.85 3.52 -8.62
CA ALA A 89 9.31 3.72 -9.95
C ALA A 89 10.30 3.32 -11.06
N MET A 90 9.82 2.65 -12.11
CA MET A 90 10.65 2.26 -13.26
C MET A 90 10.83 3.36 -14.28
N ASP A 91 9.78 4.15 -14.49
CA ASP A 91 9.72 5.15 -15.53
C ASP A 91 9.18 6.48 -15.00
N GLY A 92 9.02 7.45 -15.89
CA GLY A 92 8.61 8.80 -15.54
C GLY A 92 7.11 8.96 -15.25
N SER A 93 6.32 7.90 -15.32
CA SER A 93 4.89 7.95 -15.00
C SER A 93 4.69 8.19 -13.50
N ALA A 94 3.61 8.88 -13.15
CA ALA A 94 3.33 9.22 -11.77
C ALA A 94 3.15 7.95 -10.91
N ASP A 95 3.93 7.85 -9.85
CA ASP A 95 3.99 6.68 -8.98
C ASP A 95 4.04 7.10 -7.50
N SER A 96 3.50 6.26 -6.60
CA SER A 96 3.50 6.53 -5.16
C SER A 96 4.91 6.74 -4.62
N SER A 97 5.90 5.97 -5.10
CA SER A 97 7.28 6.10 -4.66
C SER A 97 7.90 7.45 -4.99
N GLN A 98 7.53 8.06 -6.12
CA GLN A 98 7.96 9.41 -6.48
C GLN A 98 7.32 10.47 -5.58
N TYR A 99 6.07 10.25 -5.18
CA TYR A 99 5.38 11.12 -4.23
C TYR A 99 6.02 11.06 -2.83
N ILE A 100 6.35 9.85 -2.34
CA ILE A 100 7.14 9.66 -1.10
C ILE A 100 8.47 10.38 -1.21
N LEU A 101 9.20 10.13 -2.29
CA LEU A 101 10.51 10.71 -2.53
C LEU A 101 10.45 12.25 -2.46
N TYR A 102 9.48 12.86 -3.15
CA TYR A 102 9.26 14.32 -3.10
C TYR A 102 8.92 14.83 -1.69
N GLY A 103 8.01 14.14 -0.98
CA GLY A 103 7.58 14.50 0.38
C GLY A 103 8.70 14.50 1.41
N LEU A 104 9.74 13.67 1.22
CA LEU A 104 10.91 13.62 2.10
C LEU A 104 11.80 14.87 2.02
N LYS A 105 11.80 15.63 0.91
CA LYS A 105 12.70 16.78 0.71
C LYS A 105 12.68 17.82 1.84
N PRO A 106 11.52 18.42 2.20
CA PRO A 106 11.47 19.42 3.26
C PRO A 106 11.81 18.83 4.64
N ILE A 107 11.55 17.54 4.86
CA ILE A 107 11.83 16.87 6.13
C ILE A 107 13.34 16.66 6.28
N LEU A 108 13.99 16.07 5.28
CA LEU A 108 15.45 15.88 5.27
C LEU A 108 16.22 17.20 5.41
N GLN A 109 15.70 18.27 4.79
CA GLN A 109 16.25 19.61 4.95
C GLN A 109 16.22 20.10 6.42
N LYS A 110 15.15 19.80 7.18
CA LYS A 110 15.06 20.12 8.62
C LYS A 110 16.09 19.34 9.45
N TYR A 111 16.45 18.13 9.02
CA TYR A 111 17.48 17.30 9.63
C TYR A 111 18.91 17.62 9.16
N ASN A 112 19.11 18.69 8.39
CA ASN A 112 20.39 19.07 7.77
C ASN A 112 20.99 18.01 6.82
N TRP A 113 20.18 17.05 6.35
CA TRP A 113 20.54 16.19 5.23
C TRP A 113 20.33 17.00 3.94
N THR A 114 21.42 17.49 3.36
CA THR A 114 21.42 18.48 2.27
C THR A 114 22.27 18.09 1.06
N LYS A 115 23.18 17.13 1.21
CA LYS A 115 24.10 16.70 0.14
C LYS A 115 23.67 15.43 -0.60
N TYR A 116 22.60 14.79 -0.13
CA TYR A 116 22.09 13.55 -0.73
C TYR A 116 21.61 13.78 -2.16
N SER A 117 21.69 12.73 -2.97
CA SER A 117 21.16 12.74 -4.32
C SER A 117 19.73 12.21 -4.36
N HIS A 118 18.88 12.84 -5.16
CA HIS A 118 17.47 12.49 -5.31
C HIS A 118 17.22 11.88 -6.69
N VAL A 119 16.73 10.64 -6.75
CA VAL A 119 16.61 9.87 -8.00
C VAL A 119 15.18 9.38 -8.22
N ASN A 120 14.46 9.98 -9.18
CA ASN A 120 13.03 9.74 -9.40
C ASN A 120 12.67 8.35 -9.95
N VAL A 121 13.64 7.59 -10.45
CA VAL A 121 13.40 6.24 -10.99
C VAL A 121 14.56 5.31 -10.65
N CYS A 122 14.25 4.07 -10.29
CA CYS A 122 15.24 3.09 -9.87
C CYS A 122 16.30 2.81 -10.96
N GLY A 123 15.89 2.89 -12.24
CA GLY A 123 16.76 2.66 -13.40
C GLY A 123 17.92 3.64 -13.50
N LYS A 124 17.86 4.78 -12.80
CA LYS A 124 18.91 5.80 -12.81
C LYS A 124 19.93 5.67 -11.69
N ALA A 125 19.73 4.79 -10.70
CA ALA A 125 20.62 4.66 -9.54
C ALA A 125 22.09 4.42 -9.96
N PHE A 126 22.32 3.49 -10.88
CA PHE A 126 23.67 3.21 -11.39
C PHE A 126 24.25 4.38 -12.19
N SER A 127 23.46 5.03 -13.05
CA SER A 127 23.93 6.21 -13.80
C SER A 127 24.30 7.37 -12.87
N ASN A 128 23.55 7.53 -11.77
CA ASN A 128 23.77 8.54 -10.77
C ASN A 128 25.06 8.28 -9.98
N TYR A 129 25.30 7.02 -9.60
CA TYR A 129 26.59 6.59 -9.05
C TYR A 129 27.76 6.86 -10.00
N ARG A 130 27.62 6.60 -11.31
CA ARG A 130 28.71 6.88 -12.27
C ARG A 130 29.03 8.37 -12.39
N ASN A 131 28.07 9.25 -12.16
CA ASN A 131 28.28 10.69 -12.16
C ASN A 131 28.97 11.19 -10.88
N ASN A 132 28.76 10.49 -9.76
CA ASN A 132 29.41 10.76 -8.49
C ASN A 132 29.65 9.44 -7.74
N ILE A 133 30.86 8.91 -7.85
CA ILE A 133 31.25 7.61 -7.29
C ILE A 133 31.15 7.54 -5.76
N ASN A 134 31.03 8.68 -5.08
CA ASN A 134 30.81 8.70 -3.63
C ASN A 134 29.40 8.22 -3.26
N LEU A 135 28.43 8.21 -4.18
CA LEU A 135 27.02 7.84 -3.93
C LEU A 135 26.80 6.32 -3.84
N LYS A 136 27.56 5.67 -2.96
CA LYS A 136 27.58 4.21 -2.76
C LYS A 136 26.39 3.67 -1.97
N ASN A 137 25.71 4.52 -1.19
CA ASN A 137 24.55 4.11 -0.40
C ASN A 137 23.26 4.41 -1.17
N ILE A 138 22.49 3.38 -1.49
CA ILE A 138 21.27 3.47 -2.28
C ILE A 138 20.09 3.14 -1.39
N ILE A 139 19.23 4.13 -1.10
CA ILE A 139 18.01 3.91 -0.33
C ILE A 139 16.82 3.93 -1.28
N LEU A 140 16.19 2.77 -1.46
CA LEU A 140 14.95 2.63 -2.20
C LEU A 140 13.76 2.96 -1.28
N VAL A 141 12.86 3.82 -1.77
CA VAL A 141 11.64 4.23 -1.05
C VAL A 141 10.39 3.98 -1.87
N ASP A 142 9.30 3.65 -1.17
CA ASP A 142 7.94 3.51 -1.72
C ASP A 142 6.89 3.62 -0.60
N GLU A 143 5.63 3.81 -0.98
CA GLU A 143 4.51 3.86 -0.07
C GLU A 143 4.10 2.46 0.40
N PHE A 144 3.85 1.55 -0.54
CA PHE A 144 3.18 0.28 -0.23
C PHE A 144 3.85 -0.92 -0.93
N VAL A 145 4.15 -1.96 -0.15
CA VAL A 145 4.68 -3.23 -0.66
C VAL A 145 3.69 -4.37 -0.41
N GLY A 146 3.13 -4.90 -1.50
CA GLY A 146 2.27 -6.09 -1.52
C GLY A 146 3.06 -7.39 -1.36
N SER A 147 3.20 -8.16 -2.43
CA SER A 147 3.88 -9.48 -2.46
C SER A 147 5.41 -9.41 -2.29
N GLY A 148 6.01 -8.23 -2.45
CA GLY A 148 7.47 -8.03 -2.42
C GLY A 148 8.21 -8.26 -3.74
N ASP A 149 7.53 -8.70 -4.80
CA ASP A 149 8.16 -8.93 -6.12
C ASP A 149 8.85 -7.70 -6.68
N THR A 150 8.20 -6.54 -6.58
CA THR A 150 8.76 -5.27 -7.04
C THR A 150 10.10 -5.00 -6.36
N VAL A 151 10.15 -5.06 -5.03
CA VAL A 151 11.39 -4.84 -4.26
C VAL A 151 12.49 -5.80 -4.71
N ILE A 152 12.22 -7.10 -4.72
CA ILE A 152 13.20 -8.13 -5.06
C ILE A 152 13.75 -7.91 -6.48
N ASN A 153 12.87 -7.62 -7.44
CA ASN A 153 13.27 -7.40 -8.83
C ASN A 153 14.06 -6.10 -9.01
N ARG A 154 13.74 -5.04 -8.27
CA ARG A 154 14.45 -3.75 -8.32
C ARG A 154 15.85 -3.86 -7.74
N VAL A 155 15.98 -4.50 -6.58
CA VAL A 155 17.29 -4.76 -5.97
C VAL A 155 18.14 -5.64 -6.89
N ARG A 156 17.58 -6.72 -7.44
CA ARG A 156 18.28 -7.59 -8.41
C ARG A 156 18.73 -6.81 -9.65
N PHE A 157 17.88 -5.92 -10.18
CA PHE A 157 18.21 -5.08 -11.33
C PHE A 157 19.36 -4.12 -11.03
N ILE A 158 19.35 -3.45 -9.88
CA ILE A 158 20.45 -2.55 -9.49
C ILE A 158 21.73 -3.37 -9.30
N ASN A 159 21.66 -4.48 -8.58
CA ASN A 159 22.82 -5.35 -8.38
C ASN A 159 23.43 -5.81 -9.70
N SER A 160 22.61 -6.20 -10.69
CA SER A 160 23.13 -6.63 -11.99
C SER A 160 23.84 -5.50 -12.74
N GLN A 161 23.38 -4.25 -12.62
CA GLN A 161 24.05 -3.09 -13.22
C GLN A 161 25.44 -2.85 -12.61
N PHE A 162 25.53 -2.86 -11.28
CA PHE A 162 26.79 -2.66 -10.56
C PHE A 162 27.77 -3.82 -10.78
N SER A 163 27.30 -5.07 -10.67
CA SER A 163 28.13 -6.26 -10.90
C SER A 163 28.65 -6.36 -12.33
N SER A 164 27.84 -6.01 -13.34
CA SER A 164 28.28 -5.98 -14.74
C SER A 164 29.38 -4.96 -15.00
N ALA A 165 29.48 -3.93 -14.15
CA ALA A 165 30.54 -2.93 -14.20
C ALA A 165 31.72 -3.25 -13.25
N GLY A 166 31.72 -4.42 -12.60
CA GLY A 166 32.77 -4.84 -11.67
C GLY A 166 32.81 -4.07 -10.35
N ILE A 167 31.72 -3.40 -9.98
CA ILE A 167 31.63 -2.60 -8.75
C ILE A 167 30.97 -3.43 -7.65
N THR A 168 31.63 -3.51 -6.50
CA THR A 168 31.17 -4.27 -5.32
C THR A 168 31.05 -3.42 -4.06
N ASP A 169 31.60 -2.20 -4.06
CA ASP A 169 31.55 -1.27 -2.91
C ASP A 169 30.30 -0.37 -3.01
N TYR A 170 29.14 -0.94 -2.71
CA TYR A 170 27.86 -0.23 -2.62
C TYR A 170 26.91 -0.97 -1.67
N ASN A 171 25.96 -0.24 -1.10
CA ASN A 171 24.93 -0.77 -0.22
C ASN A 171 23.55 -0.43 -0.79
N ILE A 172 22.59 -1.35 -0.63
CA ILE A 172 21.19 -1.11 -0.96
C ILE A 172 20.33 -1.35 0.29
N PHE A 173 19.60 -0.31 0.67
CA PHE A 173 18.59 -0.33 1.70
C PHE A 173 17.22 -0.10 1.06
N VAL A 174 16.19 -0.73 1.60
CA VAL A 174 14.81 -0.56 1.14
C VAL A 174 13.95 -0.19 2.33
N LYS A 175 13.36 1.01 2.31
CA LYS A 175 12.57 1.56 3.41
C LYS A 175 11.23 2.05 2.87
N VAL A 176 10.14 1.48 3.38
CA VAL A 176 8.78 1.78 2.89
C VAL A 176 7.85 2.17 4.03
N LEU A 177 6.76 2.87 3.71
CA LEU A 177 5.77 3.22 4.73
C LEU A 177 5.01 1.98 5.19
N VAL A 178 4.53 1.17 4.25
CA VAL A 178 3.64 0.04 4.54
C VAL A 178 4.04 -1.20 3.74
N SER A 179 3.97 -2.36 4.38
CA SER A 179 4.11 -3.65 3.71
C SER A 179 3.11 -4.66 4.25
N THR A 180 2.73 -5.63 3.43
CA THR A 180 2.10 -6.85 3.97
C THR A 180 3.11 -7.65 4.80
N ASN A 181 2.64 -8.44 5.76
CA ASN A 181 3.49 -9.37 6.51
C ASN A 181 4.13 -10.42 5.62
N GLU A 182 3.39 -10.91 4.62
CA GLU A 182 3.88 -11.87 3.64
C GLU A 182 5.04 -11.28 2.83
N GLY A 183 4.83 -10.11 2.23
CA GLY A 183 5.86 -9.39 1.47
C GLY A 183 7.08 -9.06 2.33
N PHE A 184 6.87 -8.63 3.57
CA PHE A 184 7.96 -8.35 4.51
C PHE A 184 8.85 -9.58 4.73
N LYS A 185 8.24 -10.72 5.11
CA LYS A 185 8.98 -11.96 5.37
C LYS A 185 9.73 -12.42 4.11
N ARG A 186 9.02 -12.46 2.98
CA ARG A 186 9.58 -12.89 1.70
C ARG A 186 10.79 -12.05 1.27
N ILE A 187 10.72 -10.72 1.45
CA ILE A 187 11.87 -9.86 1.12
C ILE A 187 13.04 -10.14 2.06
N LYS A 188 12.81 -10.20 3.38
CA LYS A 188 13.89 -10.45 4.36
C LYS A 188 14.58 -11.80 4.13
N GLU A 189 13.84 -12.83 3.73
CA GLU A 189 14.39 -14.15 3.38
C GLU A 189 15.38 -14.11 2.22
N THR A 190 15.31 -13.10 1.34
CA THR A 190 16.30 -12.91 0.26
C THR A 190 17.60 -12.25 0.72
N GLY A 191 17.69 -11.84 1.99
CA GLY A 191 18.85 -11.12 2.54
C GLY A 191 18.87 -9.62 2.23
N ILE A 192 17.80 -9.07 1.64
CA ILE A 192 17.68 -7.63 1.39
C ILE A 192 17.53 -6.89 2.73
N ASP A 193 18.24 -5.77 2.87
CA ASP A 193 18.04 -4.85 3.99
C ASP A 193 16.73 -4.08 3.80
N PHE A 194 15.65 -4.68 4.26
CA PHE A 194 14.29 -4.16 4.15
C PHE A 194 13.73 -3.75 5.52
N GLU A 195 13.08 -2.59 5.51
CA GLU A 195 12.34 -2.02 6.63
C GLU A 195 10.98 -1.51 6.16
N SER A 196 9.96 -1.72 6.99
CA SER A 196 8.62 -1.18 6.79
C SER A 196 8.12 -0.61 8.10
N LEU A 197 7.61 0.62 8.08
CA LEU A 197 7.11 1.29 9.28
C LEU A 197 5.81 0.66 9.79
N ILE A 198 4.89 0.31 8.87
CA ILE A 198 3.67 -0.44 9.17
C ILE A 198 3.73 -1.81 8.50
N ARG A 199 3.30 -2.84 9.23
CA ARG A 199 3.14 -4.20 8.69
C ARG A 199 1.69 -4.65 8.83
N ILE A 200 1.03 -4.91 7.70
CA ILE A 200 -0.37 -5.31 7.67
C ILE A 200 -0.51 -6.83 7.56
N LYS A 201 -1.40 -7.38 8.36
CA LYS A 201 -1.88 -8.78 8.28
C LYS A 201 -2.92 -8.90 7.16
N LYS A 202 -3.11 -10.11 6.64
CA LYS A 202 -4.26 -10.43 5.79
C LYS A 202 -5.56 -10.17 6.55
N GLY A 203 -6.52 -9.56 5.86
CA GLY A 203 -7.79 -9.16 6.44
C GLY A 203 -8.58 -10.33 7.01
N ILE A 204 -8.60 -11.49 6.36
CA ILE A 204 -9.35 -12.66 6.81
C ILE A 204 -8.39 -13.75 7.28
N THR A 205 -7.44 -14.15 6.42
CA THR A 205 -6.58 -15.31 6.63
C THR A 205 -5.71 -15.22 7.89
N ASP A 206 -5.16 -14.05 8.21
CA ASP A 206 -4.26 -13.86 9.36
C ASP A 206 -5.00 -13.39 10.64
N PHE A 207 -6.31 -13.15 10.56
CA PHE A 207 -7.09 -12.55 11.64
C PHE A 207 -7.75 -13.58 12.54
N TYR A 208 -8.18 -14.71 11.99
CA TYR A 208 -8.79 -15.80 12.74
C TYR A 208 -7.81 -16.96 12.90
N GLU A 209 -8.02 -17.79 13.92
CA GLU A 209 -7.21 -19.01 14.15
C GLU A 209 -7.91 -20.27 13.61
N ASP A 210 -9.25 -20.28 13.59
CA ASP A 210 -10.04 -21.43 13.16
C ASP A 210 -10.13 -21.50 11.62
N GLU A 211 -9.60 -22.58 11.03
CA GLU A 211 -9.54 -22.78 9.58
C GLU A 211 -10.92 -22.83 8.92
N ILE A 212 -11.93 -23.38 9.59
CA ILE A 212 -13.30 -23.46 9.07
C ILE A 212 -13.91 -22.06 9.03
N LEU A 213 -13.71 -21.26 10.08
CA LEU A 213 -14.14 -19.87 10.13
C LEU A 213 -13.44 -19.03 9.07
N ILE A 214 -12.13 -19.20 8.88
CA ILE A 214 -11.37 -18.53 7.80
C ILE A 214 -12.02 -18.86 6.46
N GLN A 215 -12.24 -20.14 6.17
CA GLN A 215 -12.81 -20.57 4.89
C GLN A 215 -14.22 -20.01 4.68
N ASN A 216 -15.06 -20.02 5.72
CA ASN A 216 -16.40 -19.43 5.68
C ASN A 216 -16.34 -17.93 5.37
N LYS A 217 -15.45 -17.19 6.03
CA LYS A 217 -15.27 -15.74 5.82
C LYS A 217 -14.73 -15.43 4.43
N LYS A 218 -13.79 -16.24 3.91
CA LYS A 218 -13.32 -16.14 2.52
C LYS A 218 -14.46 -16.40 1.53
N ASN A 219 -15.28 -17.42 1.77
CA ASN A 219 -16.46 -17.70 0.93
C ASN A 219 -17.44 -16.52 0.94
N THR A 220 -17.74 -15.95 2.10
CA THR A 220 -18.58 -14.74 2.21
C THR A 220 -17.99 -13.56 1.42
N MET A 221 -16.67 -13.36 1.44
CA MET A 221 -16.01 -12.33 0.63
C MET A 221 -16.11 -12.63 -0.88
N LEU A 222 -15.92 -13.89 -1.29
CA LEU A 222 -16.08 -14.29 -2.69
C LEU A 222 -17.51 -14.08 -3.19
N GLU A 223 -18.51 -14.34 -2.35
CA GLU A 223 -19.91 -14.03 -2.65
C GLU A 223 -20.15 -12.52 -2.76
N LEU A 224 -19.54 -11.71 -1.90
CA LEU A 224 -19.55 -10.25 -2.02
C LEU A 224 -18.92 -9.80 -3.34
N GLU A 225 -17.77 -10.35 -3.71
CA GLU A 225 -17.07 -10.00 -4.95
C GLU A 225 -17.78 -10.52 -6.21
N SER A 226 -18.68 -11.52 -6.10
CA SER A 226 -19.41 -12.08 -7.23
C SER A 226 -20.37 -11.10 -7.91
N ILE A 227 -20.77 -10.03 -7.23
CA ILE A 227 -21.60 -8.95 -7.79
C ILE A 227 -20.79 -8.01 -8.69
N LEU A 228 -19.46 -8.05 -8.58
CA LEU A 228 -18.55 -7.18 -9.33
C LEU A 228 -18.35 -7.71 -10.74
N SER A 229 -18.10 -6.79 -11.68
CA SER A 229 -17.65 -7.18 -13.01
C SER A 229 -16.32 -7.93 -12.93
N THR A 230 -16.19 -9.02 -13.68
CA THR A 230 -14.96 -9.83 -13.70
C THR A 230 -13.81 -9.12 -14.40
N SER A 231 -14.10 -8.08 -15.19
CA SER A 231 -13.09 -7.23 -15.83
C SER A 231 -13.56 -5.78 -15.99
N PHE A 232 -12.62 -4.85 -15.95
CA PHE A 232 -12.82 -3.43 -16.21
C PHE A 232 -11.58 -2.86 -16.90
N ASN A 233 -11.75 -2.16 -18.03
CA ASN A 233 -10.64 -1.58 -18.81
C ASN A 233 -9.48 -2.56 -19.07
N ASN A 234 -9.78 -3.76 -19.58
CA ASN A 234 -8.80 -4.84 -19.85
C ASN A 234 -8.06 -5.39 -18.62
N ARG A 235 -8.56 -5.15 -17.42
CA ARG A 235 -8.01 -5.72 -16.19
C ARG A 235 -9.00 -6.68 -15.57
N SER A 236 -8.52 -7.85 -15.19
CA SER A 236 -9.29 -8.79 -14.38
C SER A 236 -9.48 -8.28 -12.96
N LEU A 237 -10.62 -8.60 -12.37
CA LEU A 237 -10.91 -8.36 -10.95
C LEU A 237 -9.80 -9.02 -10.09
N PRO A 238 -9.05 -8.25 -9.28
CA PRO A 238 -8.08 -8.82 -8.35
C PRO A 238 -8.81 -9.34 -7.11
N SER A 239 -9.52 -10.46 -7.26
CA SER A 239 -10.29 -11.09 -6.19
C SER A 239 -9.43 -11.32 -4.95
N MET A 240 -9.97 -11.04 -3.76
CA MET A 240 -9.24 -11.05 -2.48
C MET A 240 -8.07 -10.04 -2.40
N GLY A 241 -8.00 -9.10 -3.34
CA GLY A 241 -6.84 -8.24 -3.57
C GLY A 241 -5.75 -8.94 -4.37
N TYR A 242 -4.95 -8.18 -5.12
CA TYR A 242 -3.87 -8.71 -5.97
C TYR A 242 -2.93 -9.62 -5.16
N GLY A 243 -2.73 -10.86 -5.63
CA GLY A 243 -1.95 -11.87 -4.93
C GLY A 243 -2.63 -12.42 -3.67
N GLU A 244 -3.96 -12.30 -3.55
CA GLU A 244 -4.74 -12.66 -2.36
C GLU A 244 -4.18 -12.01 -1.09
N ALA A 245 -3.79 -10.75 -1.21
CA ALA A 245 -3.15 -10.00 -0.14
C ALA A 245 -4.10 -9.57 0.96
N GLU A 246 -5.42 -9.55 0.68
CA GLU A 246 -6.49 -9.24 1.64
C GLU A 246 -6.22 -7.94 2.42
N SER A 247 -5.61 -6.95 1.77
CA SER A 247 -5.07 -5.79 2.47
C SER A 247 -6.17 -4.84 2.93
N LEU A 248 -6.04 -4.36 4.17
CA LEU A 248 -6.91 -3.34 4.75
C LEU A 248 -6.10 -2.06 4.97
N TYR A 249 -5.73 -1.40 3.87
CA TYR A 249 -4.91 -0.20 3.88
C TYR A 249 -5.34 0.78 2.78
N ALA A 250 -5.38 2.06 3.11
CA ALA A 250 -5.44 3.15 2.15
C ALA A 250 -4.92 4.43 2.84
N ARG A 251 -4.73 5.49 2.06
CA ARG A 251 -4.49 6.81 2.62
C ARG A 251 -5.39 7.85 1.98
N GLU A 252 -5.60 8.92 2.72
CA GLU A 252 -6.29 10.10 2.22
C GLU A 252 -5.56 10.70 1.01
N GLY A 253 -6.32 11.00 -0.04
CA GLY A 253 -5.79 11.52 -1.30
C GLY A 253 -4.81 10.58 -2.02
N GLY A 254 -4.76 9.30 -1.64
CA GLY A 254 -3.93 8.29 -2.29
C GLY A 254 -4.68 7.47 -3.34
N ASN A 255 -3.93 6.87 -4.26
CA ASN A 255 -4.45 5.85 -5.15
C ASN A 255 -4.54 4.52 -4.38
N THR A 256 -5.72 3.91 -4.30
CA THR A 256 -5.92 2.68 -3.52
C THR A 256 -5.10 1.53 -4.10
N PRO A 257 -4.23 0.84 -3.32
CA PRO A 257 -3.47 -0.31 -3.81
C PRO A 257 -4.37 -1.44 -4.29
N ASN A 258 -3.99 -2.13 -5.37
CA ASN A 258 -4.77 -3.25 -5.91
C ASN A 258 -4.72 -4.49 -4.99
N ASN A 259 -3.87 -4.51 -3.97
CA ASN A 259 -3.83 -5.52 -2.91
C ASN A 259 -5.00 -5.41 -1.92
N VAL A 260 -5.73 -4.29 -1.92
CA VAL A 260 -6.94 -4.09 -1.11
C VAL A 260 -8.11 -4.85 -1.70
N PHE A 261 -9.01 -5.38 -0.88
CA PHE A 261 -10.21 -6.05 -1.35
C PHE A 261 -10.98 -5.18 -2.37
N PRO A 262 -11.25 -5.70 -3.59
CA PRO A 262 -11.91 -4.94 -4.65
C PRO A 262 -13.32 -4.52 -4.30
N ILE A 263 -14.01 -5.17 -3.34
CA ILE A 263 -15.32 -4.73 -2.87
C ILE A 263 -15.32 -3.26 -2.43
N PHE A 264 -14.19 -2.72 -1.95
CA PHE A 264 -14.08 -1.33 -1.49
C PHE A 264 -13.83 -0.30 -2.60
N TRP A 265 -13.34 -0.69 -3.78
CA TRP A 265 -12.85 0.26 -4.80
C TRP A 265 -13.16 -0.09 -6.25
N TRP A 266 -13.58 -1.33 -6.55
CA TRP A 266 -13.85 -1.75 -7.92
C TRP A 266 -15.04 -0.98 -8.50
N PRO A 267 -14.93 -0.35 -9.68
CA PRO A 267 -15.88 0.70 -10.08
C PRO A 267 -17.20 0.19 -10.65
N GLN A 268 -17.30 -1.10 -11.01
CA GLN A 268 -18.39 -1.58 -11.85
C GLN A 268 -18.95 -2.93 -11.38
N LEU A 269 -20.28 -3.02 -11.32
CA LEU A 269 -21.02 -4.25 -11.07
C LEU A 269 -21.05 -5.16 -12.33
N ASN A 270 -21.47 -6.40 -12.17
CA ASN A 270 -21.62 -7.37 -13.25
C ASN A 270 -22.62 -6.95 -14.35
N ASN A 271 -23.57 -6.08 -14.03
CA ASN A 271 -24.56 -5.50 -14.94
C ASN A 271 -24.07 -4.21 -15.61
N GLU A 272 -22.76 -3.97 -15.58
CA GLU A 272 -22.09 -2.79 -16.13
C GLU A 272 -22.44 -1.45 -15.46
N ASN A 273 -23.25 -1.44 -14.39
CA ASN A 273 -23.55 -0.22 -13.67
C ASN A 273 -22.35 0.25 -12.84
N GLY A 274 -22.15 1.57 -12.80
CA GLY A 274 -21.16 2.20 -11.93
C GLY A 274 -21.53 2.06 -10.45
N ARG A 275 -20.51 2.00 -9.59
CA ARG A 275 -20.63 1.86 -8.13
C ARG A 275 -20.27 3.14 -7.39
N LYS A 276 -20.92 3.37 -6.25
CA LYS A 276 -20.50 4.34 -5.24
C LYS A 276 -19.46 3.69 -4.33
N VAL A 277 -18.17 3.85 -4.66
CA VAL A 277 -17.08 3.14 -4.00
C VAL A 277 -16.49 3.90 -2.81
N LEU A 278 -16.19 3.20 -1.71
CA LEU A 278 -15.55 3.79 -0.53
C LEU A 278 -14.15 4.33 -0.85
N LEU A 279 -13.39 3.61 -1.67
CA LEU A 279 -11.99 3.91 -1.94
C LEU A 279 -11.80 4.15 -3.44
N ILE A 280 -10.97 5.11 -3.80
CA ILE A 280 -10.75 5.51 -5.20
C ILE A 280 -9.46 4.87 -5.70
N ARG A 281 -9.56 4.16 -6.82
CA ARG A 281 -8.41 3.72 -7.60
C ARG A 281 -8.46 4.31 -9.01
N ALA A 282 -7.38 4.93 -9.44
CA ALA A 282 -7.19 5.34 -10.82
C ALA A 282 -7.03 4.10 -11.70
N MET A 283 -8.08 3.79 -12.47
CA MET A 283 -8.13 2.62 -13.34
C MET A 283 -7.55 2.86 -14.74
N GLY A 284 -7.22 4.11 -15.10
CA GLY A 284 -6.58 4.45 -16.37
C GLY A 284 -5.04 4.34 -16.37
N ASP A 285 -4.41 4.44 -15.19
CA ASP A 285 -2.95 4.66 -15.04
C ASP A 285 -2.21 3.47 -14.40
N ALA A 286 -2.58 2.23 -14.71
CA ALA A 286 -2.02 1.04 -14.04
C ALA A 286 -1.87 -0.21 -14.94
#